data_AF-A0A8J4U972-F1
#
_entry.id   AF-A0A8J4U972-F1
#
_cell.length_a   1.000
_cell.length_b   1.000
_cell.length_c   1.000
_cell.angle_alpha   90.00
_cell.angle_beta   90.00
_cell.angle_gamma   90.00
#
_symmetry.space_group_name_H-M   'P 1'
#
loop_
_entity.id
_entity.type
_entity.pdbx_description
1 polymer ?
#
loop_
_entity_poly.entity_id
_entity_poly.type
_entity_poly.pdbx_seq_one_letter_code
_entity_poly.pdbx_strand_id
1 'polypeptide(L)'
;MPMVEVAGPDGAAVLVHRPWTTKDIEDAHRQLPDPREVGGDKFSKELVRFCREFRPTSHELRRLLMQKVSVDISRIRYQWPDANVIMLDPDWANSSNARYRTFVTDLRDACQAAFPVRMDMTKISMCKQYDGESGWAV
;
A
#
# COMPACT_ATOMS: atom_id res chain seq x y z
N MET A 1 12.84 5.29 -7.37
CA MET A 1 14.09 5.83 -6.88
C MET A 1 13.84 6.37 -5.48
N PRO A 2 14.37 5.79 -4.39
CA PRO A 2 14.41 6.40 -3.05
C PRO A 2 15.01 7.79 -3.12
N MET A 3 14.32 8.71 -2.47
CA MET A 3 14.78 10.07 -2.28
C MET A 3 15.79 10.08 -1.14
N VAL A 4 17.06 10.33 -1.44
CA VAL A 4 18.13 10.51 -0.45
C VAL A 4 18.52 11.98 -0.43
N GLU A 5 18.61 12.54 0.76
CA GLU A 5 19.19 13.86 0.97
C GLU A 5 20.70 13.75 0.83
N VAL A 6 21.27 14.47 -0.14
CA VAL A 6 22.72 14.62 -0.28
C VAL A 6 23.10 16.07 -0.05
N ALA A 7 24.30 16.30 0.46
CA ALA A 7 24.85 17.65 0.50
C ALA A 7 24.99 18.19 -0.93
N GLY A 8 24.26 19.25 -1.24
CA GLY A 8 24.42 19.99 -2.49
C GLY A 8 25.73 20.77 -2.52
N PRO A 9 26.12 21.27 -3.71
CA PRO A 9 27.39 21.97 -3.91
C PRO A 9 27.56 23.24 -3.05
N ASP A 10 26.48 23.80 -2.52
CA ASP A 10 26.46 24.98 -1.64
C ASP A 10 26.14 24.64 -0.16
N GLY A 11 26.07 23.35 0.20
CA GLY A 11 25.66 22.90 1.54
C GLY A 11 24.14 22.79 1.75
N ALA A 12 23.32 23.21 0.77
CA ALA A 12 21.88 22.94 0.77
C ALA A 12 21.59 21.45 0.49
N ALA A 13 20.73 20.80 1.28
CA ALA A 13 20.33 19.42 1.05
C ALA A 13 19.58 19.29 -0.28
N VAL A 14 20.14 18.53 -1.22
CA VAL A 14 19.51 18.21 -2.50
C VAL A 14 18.90 16.82 -2.39
N LEU A 15 17.63 16.70 -2.76
CA LEU A 15 16.95 15.41 -2.81
C LEU A 15 17.26 14.74 -4.14
N VAL A 16 18.08 13.69 -4.09
CA VAL A 16 18.38 12.86 -5.27
C VAL A 16 17.66 11.55 -5.20
N HIS A 17 17.04 11.23 -6.32
CA HIS A 17 16.45 9.94 -6.59
C HIS A 17 17.57 8.94 -6.97
N ARG A 18 18.04 8.13 -6.02
CA ARG A 18 18.85 6.94 -6.34
C ARG A 18 17.91 5.77 -6.63
N PRO A 19 18.22 4.78 -7.49
CA PRO A 19 17.38 3.58 -7.63
C PRO A 19 17.46 2.67 -6.39
N TRP A 20 16.36 2.01 -5.99
CA TRP A 20 16.43 0.99 -4.94
C TRP A 20 17.32 -0.17 -5.39
N THR A 21 18.30 -0.51 -4.55
CA THR A 21 19.05 -1.75 -4.67
C THR A 21 18.17 -2.93 -4.23
N THR A 22 18.60 -4.14 -4.54
CA THR A 22 17.94 -5.36 -4.04
C THR A 22 17.83 -5.35 -2.52
N LYS A 23 18.87 -4.86 -1.83
CA LYS A 23 18.88 -4.75 -0.38
C LYS A 23 17.87 -3.73 0.16
N ASP A 24 17.68 -2.60 -0.53
CA ASP A 24 16.64 -1.62 -0.15
C ASP A 24 15.24 -2.25 -0.29
N ILE A 25 15.01 -3.07 -1.33
CA ILE A 25 13.75 -3.77 -1.53
C ILE A 25 13.53 -4.81 -0.42
N GLU A 26 14.56 -5.58 -0.04
CA GLU A 26 14.48 -6.56 1.04
C GLU A 26 14.19 -5.92 2.40
N ASP A 27 14.81 -4.77 2.69
CA ASP A 27 14.56 -4.04 3.93
C ASP A 27 13.13 -3.47 3.94
N ALA A 28 12.72 -2.81 2.85
CA ALA A 28 11.36 -2.32 2.64
C ALA A 28 10.31 -3.45 2.77
N HIS A 29 10.63 -4.64 2.25
CA HIS A 29 9.75 -5.81 2.35
C HIS A 29 9.50 -6.23 3.80
N ARG A 30 10.47 -6.05 4.69
CA ARG A 30 10.33 -6.35 6.13
C ARG A 30 9.49 -5.31 6.86
N GLN A 31 9.51 -4.05 6.41
CA GLN A 31 8.76 -2.96 7.03
C GLN A 31 7.26 -3.04 6.73
N LEU A 32 6.86 -3.53 5.55
CA LEU A 32 5.45 -3.75 5.24
C LEU A 32 4.94 -5.06 5.86
N PRO A 33 3.74 -5.09 6.47
CA PRO A 33 3.12 -6.34 6.88
C PRO A 33 2.63 -7.14 5.66
N ASP A 34 2.36 -8.44 5.83
CA ASP A 34 1.75 -9.24 4.79
C ASP A 34 0.22 -9.07 4.79
N PRO A 35 -0.41 -8.62 3.69
CA PRO A 35 -1.85 -8.39 3.66
C PRO A 35 -2.68 -9.67 3.87
N ARG A 36 -2.11 -10.86 3.64
CA ARG A 36 -2.78 -12.15 3.87
C ARG A 36 -2.89 -12.47 5.36
N GLU A 37 -1.99 -11.91 6.17
CA GLU A 37 -1.95 -12.09 7.61
C GLU A 37 -2.75 -11.01 8.34
N VAL A 38 -2.54 -9.74 7.99
CA VAL A 38 -3.14 -8.60 8.71
C VAL A 38 -4.45 -8.09 8.11
N GLY A 39 -4.81 -8.56 6.92
CA GLY A 39 -5.94 -8.05 6.15
C GLY A 39 -5.65 -6.71 5.47
N GLY A 40 -6.47 -6.40 4.47
CA GLY A 40 -6.31 -5.25 3.58
C GLY A 40 -6.49 -3.91 4.27
N ASP A 41 -7.34 -3.80 5.30
CA ASP A 41 -7.50 -2.56 6.07
C ASP A 41 -6.20 -2.16 6.78
N LYS A 42 -5.56 -3.10 7.49
CA LYS A 42 -4.32 -2.81 8.21
C LYS A 42 -3.16 -2.62 7.23
N PHE A 43 -3.08 -3.47 6.20
CA PHE A 43 -2.07 -3.35 5.16
C PHE A 43 -2.15 -2.01 4.43
N SER A 44 -3.35 -1.54 4.07
CA SER A 44 -3.52 -0.32 3.29
C SER A 44 -3.10 0.94 4.06
N LYS A 45 -3.36 0.98 5.37
CA LYS A 45 -2.87 2.04 6.27
C LYS A 45 -1.35 2.05 6.36
N GLU A 46 -0.74 0.89 6.56
CA GLU A 46 0.72 0.77 6.63
C GLU A 46 1.38 1.07 5.27
N LEU A 47 0.73 0.73 4.15
CA LEU A 47 1.20 1.08 2.80
C LEU A 47 1.30 2.60 2.60
N VAL A 48 0.28 3.36 3.04
CA VAL A 48 0.31 4.83 2.94
C VAL A 48 1.43 5.40 3.83
N ARG A 49 1.56 4.91 5.06
CA ARG A 49 2.63 5.33 5.98
C ARG A 49 4.01 5.05 5.39
N PHE A 50 4.19 3.85 4.86
CA PHE A 50 5.40 3.43 4.18
C PHE A 50 5.75 4.34 3.00
N CYS A 51 4.76 4.69 2.15
CA CYS A 51 5.00 5.59 1.03
C CYS A 51 5.39 7.01 1.45
N ARG A 52 4.90 7.49 2.60
CA ARG A 52 5.31 8.79 3.16
C ARG A 52 6.76 8.78 3.66
N GLU A 53 7.19 7.68 4.25
CA GLU A 53 8.52 7.56 4.86
C GLU A 53 9.60 7.24 3.82
N PHE A 54 9.37 6.20 3.01
CA PHE A 54 10.37 5.69 2.06
C PHE A 54 10.27 6.32 0.67
N ARG A 55 9.14 6.97 0.35
CA ARG A 55 8.91 7.69 -0.91
C ARG A 55 9.29 6.87 -2.16
N PRO A 56 8.86 5.59 -2.24
CA PRO A 56 9.17 4.73 -3.39
C PRO A 56 8.55 5.27 -4.66
N THR A 57 9.12 4.97 -5.82
CA THR A 57 8.45 5.28 -7.09
C THR A 57 7.46 4.18 -7.47
N SER A 58 6.55 4.45 -8.40
CA SER A 58 5.54 3.45 -8.81
C SER A 58 6.17 2.13 -9.26
N HIS A 59 7.29 2.16 -9.99
CA HIS A 59 8.02 0.96 -10.40
C HIS A 59 8.65 0.16 -9.24
N GLU A 60 9.09 0.85 -8.18
CA GLU A 60 9.64 0.19 -6.99
C GLU A 60 8.53 -0.43 -6.16
N LEU A 61 7.44 0.30 -5.97
CA LEU A 61 6.29 -0.20 -5.24
C LEU A 61 5.68 -1.41 -5.95
N ARG A 62 5.63 -1.40 -7.29
CA ARG A 62 5.26 -2.58 -8.08
C ARG A 62 6.17 -3.77 -7.82
N ARG A 63 7.49 -3.58 -7.85
CA ARG A 63 8.48 -4.65 -7.59
C ARG A 63 8.35 -5.19 -6.16
N LEU A 64 8.19 -4.30 -5.18
CA LEU A 64 8.01 -4.65 -3.78
C LEU A 64 6.74 -5.49 -3.58
N LEU A 65 5.61 -5.06 -4.14
CA LEU A 65 4.36 -5.81 -4.04
C LEU A 65 4.45 -7.16 -4.75
N MET A 66 5.08 -7.23 -5.93
CA MET A 66 5.32 -8.51 -6.62
C MET A 66 6.10 -9.49 -5.77
N GLN A 67 7.05 -9.04 -4.95
CA GLN A 67 7.75 -9.92 -4.00
C GLN A 67 6.92 -10.23 -2.76
N LYS A 68 6.15 -9.26 -2.25
CA LYS A 68 5.39 -9.39 -1.00
C LYS A 68 4.23 -10.38 -1.12
N VAL A 69 3.41 -10.21 -2.16
CA VAL A 69 2.20 -11.01 -2.37
C VAL A 69 2.36 -12.07 -3.46
N SER A 70 3.46 -12.04 -4.23
CA SER A 70 3.81 -13.06 -5.23
C SER A 70 2.63 -13.43 -6.13
N VAL A 71 2.12 -14.65 -6.05
CA VAL A 71 1.01 -15.15 -6.87
C VAL A 71 -0.30 -14.37 -6.65
N ASP A 72 -0.49 -13.81 -5.46
CA ASP A 72 -1.67 -13.02 -5.10
C ASP A 72 -1.63 -11.58 -5.68
N ILE A 73 -0.54 -11.17 -6.36
CA ILE A 73 -0.47 -9.86 -7.03
C ILE A 73 -1.62 -9.66 -8.02
N SER A 74 -2.08 -10.74 -8.65
CA SER A 74 -3.19 -10.76 -9.61
C SER A 74 -4.54 -10.36 -8.99
N ARG A 75 -4.67 -10.45 -7.65
CA ARG A 75 -5.87 -10.03 -6.92
C ARG A 75 -5.98 -8.51 -6.81
N ILE A 76 -4.83 -7.82 -6.85
CA ILE A 76 -4.79 -6.36 -6.86
C ILE A 76 -5.16 -5.90 -8.27
N ARG A 77 -6.46 -5.65 -8.48
CA ARG A 77 -6.99 -5.10 -9.74
C ARG A 77 -6.65 -3.61 -9.83
N TYR A 78 -5.40 -3.32 -10.13
CA TYR A 78 -4.87 -1.96 -10.24
C TYR A 78 -4.19 -1.76 -11.60
N GLN A 79 -4.58 -0.70 -12.31
CA GLN A 79 -3.91 -0.31 -13.53
C GLN A 79 -2.66 0.50 -13.17
N TRP A 80 -1.50 -0.12 -13.34
CA TRP A 80 -0.23 0.56 -13.12
C TRP A 80 -0.03 1.69 -14.13
N PRO A 81 0.44 2.87 -13.69
CA PRO A 81 0.74 3.97 -14.61
C PRO A 81 1.90 3.59 -15.55
N ASP A 82 1.81 3.95 -16.83
CA ASP A 82 2.88 3.76 -17.81
C ASP A 82 4.14 4.55 -17.49
N ALA A 83 3.96 5.77 -16.96
CA ALA A 83 5.07 6.61 -16.52
C ALA A 83 5.43 6.29 -15.06
N ASN A 84 6.72 6.32 -14.75
CA ASN A 84 7.19 6.21 -13.37
C ASN A 84 6.72 7.43 -12.57
N VAL A 85 5.84 7.20 -11.59
CA VAL A 85 5.34 8.26 -10.71
C VAL A 85 6.30 8.38 -9.53
N ILE A 86 6.77 9.60 -9.30
CA ILE A 86 7.76 9.93 -8.27
C ILE A 86 7.23 11.08 -7.40
N MET A 87 7.68 11.14 -6.15
CA MET A 87 7.42 12.27 -5.27
C MET A 87 8.40 13.40 -5.63
N LEU A 88 7.89 14.59 -5.92
CA LEU A 88 8.68 15.70 -6.46
C LEU A 88 9.21 16.63 -5.38
N ASP A 89 8.50 16.73 -4.26
CA ASP A 89 8.83 17.63 -3.16
C ASP A 89 8.93 16.84 -1.85
N PRO A 90 9.85 17.17 -0.92
CA PRO A 90 9.94 16.47 0.37
C PRO A 90 8.69 16.64 1.23
N ASP A 91 7.98 17.78 1.10
CA ASP A 91 6.75 17.98 1.83
C ASP A 91 5.61 17.18 1.17
N TRP A 92 5.09 16.20 1.90
CA TRP A 92 3.99 15.35 1.41
C TRP A 92 2.75 16.18 1.02
N ALA A 93 2.49 17.28 1.73
CA ALA A 93 1.30 18.11 1.49
C ALA A 93 1.41 18.99 0.24
N ASN A 94 2.63 19.20 -0.27
CA ASN A 94 2.94 20.06 -1.40
C ASN A 94 2.09 19.70 -2.63
N SER A 95 1.61 20.74 -3.33
CA SER A 95 0.79 20.61 -4.53
C SER A 95 1.49 19.84 -5.65
N SER A 96 2.81 19.94 -5.76
CA SER A 96 3.61 19.19 -6.74
C SER A 96 3.50 17.68 -6.57
N ASN A 97 3.16 17.20 -5.37
CA ASN A 97 3.00 15.78 -5.06
C ASN A 97 1.57 15.26 -5.35
N ALA A 98 0.66 16.07 -5.91
CA ALA A 98 -0.72 15.65 -6.16
C ALA A 98 -0.83 14.32 -6.92
N ARG A 99 -0.09 14.18 -8.02
CA ARG A 99 -0.08 12.94 -8.83
C ARG A 99 0.41 11.73 -8.03
N TYR A 100 1.43 11.91 -7.19
CA TYR A 100 1.96 10.86 -6.34
C TYR A 100 0.95 10.45 -5.26
N ARG A 101 0.29 11.43 -4.62
CA ARG A 101 -0.74 11.17 -3.61
C ARG A 101 -1.95 10.43 -4.18
N THR A 102 -2.40 10.80 -5.38
CA THR A 102 -3.45 10.08 -6.09
C THR A 102 -3.04 8.64 -6.36
N PHE A 103 -1.85 8.42 -6.92
CA PHE A 103 -1.29 7.08 -7.14
C PHE A 103 -1.29 6.21 -5.87
N VAL A 104 -0.79 6.73 -4.74
CA VAL A 104 -0.77 5.99 -3.46
C VAL A 104 -2.19 5.72 -2.94
N THR A 105 -3.11 6.67 -3.12
CA THR A 105 -4.51 6.54 -2.69
C THR A 105 -5.24 5.45 -3.47
N ASP A 106 -5.09 5.42 -4.79
CA ASP A 106 -5.74 4.41 -5.63
C ASP A 106 -5.16 3.01 -5.38
N LEU A 107 -3.84 2.91 -5.21
CA LEU A 107 -3.19 1.64 -4.90
C LEU A 107 -3.60 1.11 -3.52
N ARG A 108 -3.69 1.99 -2.50
CA ARG A 108 -4.23 1.66 -1.17
C ARG A 108 -5.60 1.02 -1.29
N ASP A 109 -6.49 1.65 -2.05
CA ASP A 109 -7.86 1.17 -2.25
C ASP A 109 -7.90 -0.21 -2.91
N ALA A 110 -7.12 -0.38 -3.99
CA ALA A 110 -7.00 -1.65 -4.69
C ALA A 110 -6.45 -2.78 -3.80
N CYS A 111 -5.44 -2.49 -2.96
CA CYS A 111 -4.90 -3.46 -2.01
C CYS A 111 -5.93 -3.81 -0.92
N GLN A 112 -6.65 -2.82 -0.41
CA GLN A 112 -7.68 -3.05 0.59
C GLN A 112 -8.82 -3.94 0.06
N ALA A 113 -9.25 -3.71 -1.18
CA ALA A 113 -10.26 -4.53 -1.85
C ALA A 113 -9.77 -5.95 -2.16
N ALA A 114 -8.50 -6.12 -2.53
CA ALA A 114 -7.93 -7.43 -2.90
C ALA A 114 -7.82 -8.41 -1.72
N PHE A 115 -7.64 -7.86 -0.51
CA PHE A 115 -7.43 -8.62 0.72
C PHE A 115 -8.47 -8.20 1.77
N PRO A 116 -9.73 -8.63 1.68
CA PRO A 116 -10.70 -8.31 2.71
C PRO A 116 -10.21 -8.77 4.08
N VAL A 117 -10.60 -8.06 5.14
CA VAL A 117 -10.37 -8.52 6.52
C VAL A 117 -10.85 -9.96 6.59
N ARG A 118 -10.02 -10.87 7.11
CA ARG A 118 -10.44 -12.24 7.42
C ARG A 118 -11.57 -12.14 8.44
N MET A 119 -12.80 -12.01 7.96
CA MET A 119 -13.97 -12.39 8.74
C MET A 119 -13.82 -13.89 8.92
N ASP A 120 -13.59 -14.31 10.16
CA ASP A 120 -13.69 -15.70 10.57
C ASP A 120 -15.06 -16.22 10.10
N MET A 121 -15.08 -16.92 8.95
CA MET A 121 -16.29 -17.52 8.36
C MET A 121 -16.92 -18.54 9.32
N THR A 122 -16.17 -19.00 10.32
CA THR A 122 -16.64 -19.78 11.47
C THR A 122 -17.71 -19.04 12.29
N LYS A 123 -17.71 -17.70 12.34
CA LYS A 123 -18.76 -16.91 12.99
C LYS A 123 -20.04 -16.80 12.15
N ILE A 124 -19.93 -16.87 10.81
CA ILE A 124 -21.10 -16.78 9.91
C ILE A 124 -21.90 -18.10 9.95
N SER A 125 -21.22 -19.24 10.07
CA SER A 125 -21.87 -20.55 10.21
C SER A 125 -22.58 -20.76 11.57
N MET A 126 -22.38 -19.85 12.54
CA MET A 126 -23.10 -19.84 13.82
C MET A 126 -24.32 -18.90 13.85
N CYS A 127 -24.59 -18.17 12.76
CA CYS A 127 -25.91 -17.55 12.57
C CYS A 127 -26.92 -18.62 12.12
N LYS A 128 -27.17 -19.59 12.99
CA LYS A 128 -28.38 -20.40 12.90
C LYS A 128 -29.51 -19.43 13.27
N GLN A 129 -30.33 -19.05 12.29
CA GLN A 129 -31.60 -18.39 12.53
C GLN A 129 -32.32 -19.22 13.60
N TYR A 130 -32.56 -18.63 14.79
CA TYR A 130 -33.26 -19.36 15.83
C TYR A 130 -34.68 -19.63 15.34
N ASP A 131 -35.07 -20.89 15.36
CA ASP A 131 -36.44 -21.34 15.17
C ASP A 131 -37.27 -20.70 16.30
N GLY A 132 -37.94 -19.60 15.99
CA GLY A 132 -38.49 -18.72 17.02
C GLY A 132 -38.93 -17.33 16.57
N GLU A 133 -38.60 -16.88 15.35
CA GLU A 133 -39.33 -15.76 14.73
C GLU A 133 -40.73 -16.25 14.34
N SER A 134 -41.58 -16.25 15.36
CA SER A 134 -42.99 -16.57 15.26
C SER A 134 -43.62 -15.51 14.35
N GLY A 135 -44.14 -15.97 13.21
CA GLY A 135 -45.15 -15.21 12.50
C GLY A 135 -46.33 -14.92 13.44
N TRP A 136 -46.86 -13.70 13.31
CA TRP A 136 -48.18 -13.26 13.75
C TRP A 136 -48.48 -13.17 15.25
N ALA A 137 -48.52 -11.93 15.75
CA ALA A 137 -49.55 -11.31 16.62
C ALA A 137 -49.00 -9.92 17.02
N VAL A 138 -49.64 -8.77 16.79
CA VAL A 138 -51.06 -8.40 16.93
C VAL A 138 -51.50 -7.44 15.83
#